data_AF-A0A951Q4G6-F1
#
_entry.id   AF-A0A951Q4G6-F1
#
_cell.length_a   1.000
_cell.length_b   1.000
_cell.length_c   1.000
_cell.angle_alpha   90.00
_cell.angle_beta   90.00
_cell.angle_gamma   90.00
#
_symmetry.space_group_name_H-M   'P 1'
#
loop_
_entity.id
_entity.type
_entity.pdbx_description
1 polymer ?
#
loop_
_entity_poly.entity_id
_entity_poly.type
_entity_poly.pdbx_seq_one_letter_code
_entity_poly.pdbx_strand_id
1 'polypeptide(L)'
;MGRLNPYTLQMQITRMFEQGQSFFATTKVQEWLKERNHDPLDYDIIFHKKPAPPGSKEVMVVEIELRRKDGQPVDPWLQEQANLHA
;
A
#
# COMPACT_ATOMS: atom_id res chain seq x y z
N MET A 1 15.40 13.34 -12.24
CA MET A 1 13.92 13.22 -12.23
C MET A 1 13.55 11.86 -12.77
N GLY A 2 13.15 10.93 -11.91
CA GLY A 2 12.85 9.58 -12.36
C GLY A 2 12.02 8.87 -11.32
N ARG A 3 10.82 8.44 -11.76
CA ARG A 3 10.05 7.26 -11.34
C ARG A 3 8.57 7.56 -11.52
N LEU A 4 8.16 7.69 -12.79
CA LEU A 4 6.82 7.26 -13.18
C LEU A 4 6.81 5.74 -12.95
N ASN A 5 6.48 5.31 -11.73
CA ASN A 5 6.04 3.93 -11.53
C ASN A 5 4.62 3.87 -12.12
N PRO A 6 4.39 3.19 -13.25
CA PRO A 6 3.07 3.11 -13.86
C PRO A 6 2.13 2.19 -13.06
N TYR A 7 2.61 1.61 -11.97
CA TYR A 7 1.87 0.71 -11.10
C TYR A 7 1.54 1.42 -9.79
N THR A 8 0.29 1.33 -9.36
CA THR A 8 -0.16 1.88 -8.09
C THR A 8 0.58 1.23 -6.92
N LEU A 9 0.57 1.87 -5.75
CA LEU A 9 1.22 1.33 -4.55
C LEU A 9 0.72 -0.09 -4.28
N GLN A 10 -0.60 -0.28 -4.30
CA GLN A 10 -1.24 -1.57 -4.06
C GLN A 10 -0.75 -2.66 -5.02
N MET A 11 -0.64 -2.40 -6.33
CA MET A 11 -0.11 -3.38 -7.28
C MET A 11 1.35 -3.75 -6.98
N GLN A 12 2.17 -2.78 -6.58
CA GLN A 12 3.56 -3.05 -6.19
C GLN A 12 3.63 -3.93 -4.94
N ILE A 13 2.79 -3.65 -3.94
CA ILE A 13 2.68 -4.46 -2.73
C ILE A 13 2.18 -5.87 -3.08
N THR A 14 1.11 -6.00 -3.85
CA THR A 14 0.58 -7.31 -4.30
C THR A 14 1.68 -8.15 -4.95
N ARG A 15 2.44 -7.60 -5.90
CA ARG A 15 3.56 -8.31 -6.54
C ARG A 15 4.66 -8.71 -5.56
N MET A 16 5.00 -7.85 -4.59
CA MET A 16 5.97 -8.19 -3.56
C MET A 16 5.49 -9.39 -2.73
N PHE A 17 4.21 -9.46 -2.40
CA PHE A 17 3.64 -10.60 -1.70
C PHE A 17 3.62 -11.87 -2.56
N GLU A 18 3.28 -11.77 -3.85
CA GLU A 18 3.33 -12.90 -4.79
C GLU A 18 4.76 -13.45 -4.98
N GLN A 19 5.75 -12.56 -5.00
CA GLN A 19 7.17 -12.91 -5.18
C GLN A 19 7.88 -13.34 -3.88
N GLY A 20 7.16 -13.38 -2.75
CA GLY A 20 7.75 -13.68 -1.44
C GLY A 20 8.61 -12.55 -0.85
N GLN A 21 8.60 -11.36 -1.45
CA GLN A 21 9.32 -10.16 -1.01
C GLN A 21 8.52 -9.28 -0.04
N SER A 22 7.47 -9.83 0.58
CA SER A 22 6.59 -9.12 1.52
C SER A 22 7.31 -8.42 2.67
N PHE A 23 8.52 -8.86 3.04
CA PHE A 23 9.37 -8.20 4.04
C PHE A 23 9.65 -6.73 3.70
N PHE A 24 9.77 -6.38 2.42
CA PHE A 24 10.03 -5.01 1.98
C PHE A 24 8.75 -4.19 1.75
N ALA A 25 7.57 -4.80 1.87
CA ALA A 25 6.29 -4.13 1.64
C ALA A 25 6.09 -2.95 2.61
N THR A 26 6.45 -3.13 3.88
CA THR A 26 6.36 -2.06 4.89
C THR A 26 7.22 -0.87 4.51
N THR A 27 8.50 -1.10 4.20
CA THR A 27 9.43 -0.04 3.78
C THR A 27 8.89 0.70 2.56
N LYS A 28 8.28 -0.02 1.62
CA LYS A 28 7.70 0.56 0.41
C LYS A 28 6.54 1.52 0.72
N VAL A 29 5.64 1.15 1.63
CA VAL A 29 4.56 2.04 2.09
C VAL A 29 5.12 3.23 2.86
N GLN A 30 6.16 3.04 3.68
CA GLN A 30 6.82 4.14 4.40
C GLN A 30 7.44 5.16 3.43
N GLU A 31 8.10 4.71 2.36
CA GLU A 31 8.62 5.60 1.32
C GLU A 31 7.49 6.38 0.64
N TRP A 32 6.40 5.70 0.29
CA TRP A 32 5.24 6.31 -0.34
C TRP A 32 4.56 7.38 0.53
N LEU A 33 4.53 7.16 1.86
CA LEU A 33 4.06 8.15 2.84
C LEU A 33 4.98 9.37 2.89
N LYS A 34 6.30 9.16 2.93
CA LYS A 34 7.30 10.24 2.91
C LYS A 34 7.20 11.09 1.65
N GLU A 35 6.99 10.48 0.49
CA GLU A 35 6.78 11.19 -0.78
C GLU A 35 5.55 12.12 -0.76
N ARG A 36 4.60 11.88 0.15
CA ARG A 36 3.38 12.66 0.34
C ARG A 36 3.43 13.58 1.57
N ASN A 37 4.62 13.79 2.15
CA ASN A 37 4.83 14.58 3.37
C ASN A 37 4.13 14.03 4.62
N HIS A 38 3.92 12.71 4.70
CA HIS A 38 3.47 12.03 5.92
C HIS A 38 4.65 11.38 6.63
N ASP A 39 4.70 11.47 7.97
CA ASP A 39 5.68 10.73 8.77
C ASP A 39 5.23 9.28 8.90
N PRO A 40 5.98 8.29 8.38
CA PRO A 40 5.59 6.89 8.51
C PRO A 40 5.61 6.36 9.93
N LEU A 41 6.28 7.04 10.87
CA LEU A 41 6.29 6.66 12.27
C LEU A 41 4.93 6.90 12.93
N ASP A 42 4.09 7.78 12.38
CA ASP A 42 2.74 8.06 12.87
C ASP A 42 1.73 6.98 12.51
N TYR A 43 2.09 6.05 11.62
CA TYR A 43 1.18 5.04 11.09
C TYR A 43 1.65 3.61 11.42
N ASP A 44 0.70 2.77 11.78
CA ASP A 44 0.80 1.33 11.64
C ASP A 44 0.33 0.93 10.24
N ILE A 45 1.12 0.07 9.59
CA ILE A 45 0.86 -0.40 8.22
C ILE A 45 0.47 -1.86 8.30
N ILE A 46 -0.77 -2.17 7.91
CA ILE A 46 -1.36 -3.50 7.97
C ILE A 46 -1.67 -3.94 6.53
N PHE A 47 -1.36 -5.21 6.23
CA PHE A 47 -1.58 -5.78 4.90
C PHE A 47 -2.67 -6.85 4.95
N HIS A 48 -3.75 -6.63 4.20
CA HIS A 48 -4.86 -7.59 4.08
C HIS A 48 -4.80 -8.30 2.75
N LYS A 49 -4.53 -9.61 2.78
CA LYS A 49 -4.58 -10.45 1.58
C LYS A 49 -6.03 -10.79 1.28
N LYS A 50 -6.51 -10.39 0.11
CA LYS A 50 -7.83 -10.74 -0.39
C LYS A 50 -7.71 -11.51 -1.71
N PRO A 51 -8.64 -12.42 -2.01
CA PRO A 51 -8.72 -12.97 -3.35
C PRO A 51 -8.93 -11.84 -4.37
N ALA A 52 -8.24 -11.93 -5.51
CA ALA A 52 -8.41 -10.92 -6.55
C ALA A 52 -9.86 -10.94 -7.09
N PRO A 53 -10.41 -9.77 -7.46
CA PRO A 53 -11.75 -9.71 -8.03
C PRO A 53 -11.83 -10.50 -9.36
N PRO A 54 -13.00 -11.05 -9.70
CA PRO A 54 -13.20 -11.73 -10.98
C PRO A 54 -12.84 -10.81 -12.15
N GLY A 55 -11.93 -11.26 -13.02
CA GLY A 55 -11.44 -10.48 -14.15
C GLY A 55 -10.06 -9.84 -13.95
N SER A 56 -9.49 -9.88 -12.74
CA SER A 56 -8.08 -9.54 -12.53
C SER A 56 -7.13 -10.64 -13.01
N LYS A 57 -5.93 -10.24 -13.45
CA LYS A 57 -4.85 -11.19 -13.82
C LYS A 57 -4.12 -11.75 -12.59
N GLU A 58 -4.19 -11.06 -11.47
CA GLU A 58 -3.59 -11.47 -10.20
C GLU A 58 -4.45 -12.52 -9.50
N VAL A 59 -3.83 -13.40 -8.71
CA VAL A 59 -4.54 -14.44 -7.93
C VAL A 59 -5.03 -13.87 -6.60
N MET A 60 -4.32 -12.87 -6.07
CA MET A 60 -4.67 -12.16 -4.84
C MET A 60 -4.42 -10.66 -5.01
N VAL A 61 -5.08 -9.85 -4.20
CA VAL A 61 -4.81 -8.42 -4.04
C VAL A 61 -4.44 -8.18 -2.58
N VAL A 62 -3.42 -7.35 -2.36
CA VAL A 62 -3.03 -6.94 -1.01
C VAL A 62 -3.48 -5.52 -0.77
N GLU A 63 -4.51 -5.38 0.07
CA GLU A 63 -4.94 -4.07 0.55
C GLU A 63 -4.03 -3.58 1.67
N ILE A 64 -3.85 -2.27 1.70
CA ILE A 64 -2.98 -1.56 2.63
C ILE A 64 -3.88 -0.79 3.56
N GLU A 65 -3.95 -1.18 4.83
CA GLU A 65 -4.60 -0.41 5.87
C GLU A 65 -3.54 0.42 6.61
N LEU A 66 -3.77 1.74 6.64
CA LEU A 66 -3.03 2.67 7.46
C LEU A 66 -3.86 2.92 8.72
N ARG A 67 -3.22 2.85 9.88
CA ARG A 67 -3.84 3.21 11.17
C ARG A 67 -2.95 4.20 11.88
N ARG A 68 -3.48 5.35 12.32
CA ARG A 68 -2.64 6.28 13.10
C ARG A 68 -2.39 5.72 14.49
N LYS A 69 -1.15 5.83 14.96
CA LYS A 69 -0.72 5.38 16.29
C LYS A 69 -1.27 6.25 17.42
N ASP A 70 -1.59 7.49 17.11
CA ASP A 70 -2.23 8.42 18.05
C ASP A 70 -3.72 8.11 18.31
N GLY A 71 -4.27 7.08 17.65
CA GLY A 71 -5.67 6.66 17.79
C GLY A 71 -6.66 7.49 16.97
N GLN A 72 -6.21 8.49 16.23
CA GLN A 72 -7.07 9.24 15.31
C GLN A 72 -7.37 8.41 14.05
N PRO A 73 -8.51 8.65 13.39
CA PRO A 73 -8.76 8.05 12.08
C PRO A 73 -7.70 8.53 11.07
N VAL A 74 -7.27 7.64 10.19
CA VAL A 74 -6.51 8.04 8.99
C VAL A 74 -7.43 8.83 8.07
N ASP A 75 -6.85 9.81 7.37
CA ASP A 75 -7.56 10.55 6.34
C ASP A 75 -8.09 9.58 5.28
N PRO A 76 -9.41 9.56 5.00
CA PRO A 76 -9.99 8.68 3.99
C PRO A 76 -9.31 8.80 2.64
N TRP A 77 -8.93 10.02 2.24
CA TRP A 77 -8.23 10.24 0.97
C TRP A 77 -6.87 9.55 0.95
N LEU A 78 -6.10 9.60 2.04
CA LEU A 78 -4.80 8.93 2.12
C LEU A 78 -4.96 7.41 2.05
N GLN A 79 -5.95 6.88 2.76
CA GLN A 79 -6.28 5.46 2.78
C GLN A 79 -6.73 4.96 1.39
N GLU A 80 -7.54 5.73 0.67
CA GLU A 80 -7.96 5.44 -0.70
C GLU A 80 -6.78 5.52 -1.68
N GLN A 81 -5.92 6.54 -1.55
CA GLN A 81 -4.74 6.69 -2.40
C GLN A 81 -3.75 5.52 -2.27
N ALA A 82 -3.61 4.94 -1.07
CA ALA A 82 -2.79 3.75 -0.87
C ALA A 82 -3.33 2.54 -1.63
N ASN A 83 -4.65 2.46 -1.83
CA ASN A 83 -5.36 1.36 -2.46
C ASN A 83 -5.94 1.72 -3.84
N LEU A 84 -5.46 2.79 -4.46
CA LEU A 84 -5.95 3.20 -5.76
C LEU A 84 -5.66 2.08 -6.79
N HIS A 85 -6.69 1.62 -7.47
CA HIS A 85 -6.56 0.74 -8.63
C HIS A 85 -6.46 1.63 -9.89
N ALA A 86 -5.48 1.37 -10.75
CA ALA A 86 -5.32 2.08 -12.03
C ALA A 86 -6.31 1.57 -13.08
#